data_AF-W4FCN8-F1
#
_entry.id   AF-W4FCN8-F1
#
_cell.length_a   1.000
_cell.length_b   1.000
_cell.length_c   1.000
_cell.angle_alpha   90.00
_cell.angle_beta   90.00
_cell.angle_gamma   90.00
#
_symmetry.space_group_name_H-M   'P 1'
#
loop_
_entity.id
_entity.type
_entity.pdbx_description
1 polymer ?
#
loop_
_entity_poly.entity_id
_entity_poly.type
_entity_poly.pdbx_seq_one_letter_code
_entity_poly.pdbx_strand_id
1 'polypeptide(L)'
;MSKGQALRELQPNDMLNMAQYYNVDLAASPFLLPIIKQAVETPLPPNWVEEVTNNAAPTMYLNEQTNEVQSSHPADAYFTSQIRKAMEAHAETTVPPGHDQAAWMEFRRNNVKYYYNFATNEEQGDVPASGEVFCSQRHRRHDDVSKDVFAKAVDLHRQPKTKSLETLDILCFHSSWNETRLSVTEKRHADIYFSISTKHFQFVLGNLDNVYTISHINGRHERPLEAWDLYVGATITILGRSTTLTKASMLTLQWLGFHAKQLDDIKTKLTTQLCKYETVHVDTRPSKCGVSLRRLKNDIEQLREKLSKYRPDLARKIVDALYD
;
A
#
# COMPACT_ATOMS: atom_id res chain seq x y z
N MET A 1 -31.32 -2.45 -0.54
CA MET A 1 -30.86 -2.32 0.86
C MET A 1 -29.96 -3.50 1.16
N SER A 2 -28.67 -3.40 0.86
CA SER A 2 -27.72 -4.47 1.17
C SER A 2 -27.25 -4.29 2.61
N LYS A 3 -27.53 -5.29 3.44
CA LYS A 3 -27.15 -5.33 4.86
C LYS A 3 -25.63 -5.15 4.93
N GLY A 4 -25.16 -4.17 5.70
CA GLY A 4 -23.75 -4.06 6.03
C GLY A 4 -23.29 -5.38 6.64
N GLN A 5 -22.44 -6.11 5.93
CA GLN A 5 -21.70 -7.21 6.52
C GLN A 5 -20.84 -6.59 7.63
N ALA A 6 -21.16 -6.90 8.88
CA ALA A 6 -20.20 -6.71 9.96
C ALA A 6 -18.93 -7.45 9.54
N LEU A 7 -17.81 -6.73 9.44
CA LEU A 7 -16.52 -7.32 9.11
C LEU A 7 -16.19 -8.38 10.16
N ARG A 8 -16.30 -9.64 9.74
CA ARG A 8 -15.95 -10.81 10.56
C ARG A 8 -14.45 -10.72 10.87
N GLU A 9 -14.08 -10.88 12.14
CA GLU A 9 -12.67 -10.96 12.53
C GLU A 9 -12.00 -12.11 11.77
N LEU A 10 -10.92 -11.82 11.03
CA LEU A 10 -10.12 -12.82 10.31
C LEU A 10 -9.72 -13.94 11.26
N GLN A 11 -10.00 -15.20 10.90
CA GLN A 11 -9.61 -16.37 11.67
C GLN A 11 -8.51 -17.17 10.94
N PRO A 12 -7.71 -17.98 11.67
CA PRO A 12 -6.73 -18.89 11.08
C PRO A 12 -7.32 -19.80 10.01
N ASN A 13 -8.57 -20.23 10.18
CA ASN A 13 -9.25 -21.07 9.21
C ASN A 13 -9.52 -20.36 7.88
N ASP A 14 -9.74 -19.03 7.89
CA ASP A 14 -9.92 -18.27 6.65
C ASP A 14 -8.59 -18.22 5.86
N MET A 15 -7.46 -18.10 6.57
CA MET A 15 -6.11 -18.21 6.00
C MET A 15 -5.83 -19.59 5.41
N LEU A 16 -6.18 -20.67 6.14
CA LEU A 16 -6.00 -22.05 5.67
C LEU A 16 -6.85 -22.34 4.43
N ASN A 17 -8.10 -21.90 4.41
CA ASN A 17 -8.98 -22.06 3.25
C ASN A 17 -8.42 -21.34 2.02
N MET A 18 -7.90 -20.11 2.20
CA MET A 18 -7.32 -19.34 1.09
C MET A 18 -5.96 -19.90 0.65
N ALA A 19 -5.15 -20.41 1.57
CA ALA A 19 -3.92 -21.10 1.23
C ALA A 19 -4.21 -22.37 0.41
N GLN A 20 -5.21 -23.15 0.82
CA GLN A 20 -5.67 -24.31 0.06
C GLN A 20 -6.16 -23.91 -1.34
N TYR A 21 -6.90 -22.81 -1.47
CA TYR A 21 -7.35 -22.28 -2.76
C TYR A 21 -6.19 -22.00 -3.72
N TYR A 22 -5.09 -21.41 -3.24
CA TYR A 22 -3.89 -21.16 -4.04
C TYR A 22 -2.90 -22.34 -4.09
N ASN A 23 -3.23 -23.50 -3.51
CA ASN A 23 -2.33 -24.66 -3.36
C ASN A 23 -1.01 -24.33 -2.64
N VAL A 24 -1.08 -23.52 -1.59
CA VAL A 24 0.04 -23.12 -0.74
C VAL A 24 -0.02 -23.83 0.60
N ASP A 25 1.12 -24.34 1.06
CA ASP A 25 1.29 -24.84 2.42
C ASP A 25 1.94 -23.76 3.30
N LEU A 26 1.16 -23.20 4.23
CA LEU A 26 1.61 -22.15 5.15
C LEU A 26 2.61 -22.66 6.21
N ALA A 27 2.64 -23.97 6.49
CA ALA A 27 3.63 -24.57 7.38
C ALA A 27 5.00 -24.65 6.69
N ALA A 28 5.01 -25.11 5.44
CA ALA A 28 6.23 -25.23 4.64
C ALA A 28 6.71 -23.89 4.05
N SER A 29 5.80 -22.94 3.81
CA SER A 29 6.12 -21.62 3.23
C SER A 29 5.59 -20.45 4.07
N PRO A 30 6.11 -20.25 5.30
CA PRO A 30 5.65 -19.16 6.18
C PRO A 30 5.80 -17.76 5.58
N PHE A 31 6.79 -17.55 4.70
CA PHE A 31 7.00 -16.28 4.00
C PHE A 31 5.83 -15.85 3.09
N LEU A 32 4.90 -16.77 2.76
CA LEU A 32 3.69 -16.47 1.98
C LEU A 32 2.51 -15.97 2.82
N LEU A 33 2.62 -16.04 4.15
CA LEU A 33 1.60 -15.57 5.09
C LEU A 33 1.07 -14.16 4.79
N PRO A 34 1.90 -13.14 4.47
CA PRO A 34 1.40 -11.81 4.14
C PRO A 34 0.55 -11.77 2.85
N ILE A 35 0.95 -12.54 1.84
CA ILE A 35 0.27 -12.58 0.54
C ILE A 35 -1.08 -13.27 0.68
N ILE A 36 -1.13 -14.40 1.39
CA ILE A 36 -2.38 -15.12 1.65
C ILE A 36 -3.33 -14.26 2.49
N LYS A 37 -2.83 -13.57 3.52
CA LYS A 37 -3.65 -12.65 4.31
C LYS A 37 -4.25 -11.55 3.44
N GLN A 38 -3.44 -10.95 2.59
CA GLN A 38 -3.92 -9.95 1.66
C GLN A 38 -5.00 -10.51 0.73
N ALA A 39 -4.85 -11.74 0.24
CA ALA A 39 -5.86 -12.37 -0.60
C ALA A 39 -7.18 -12.59 0.14
N VAL A 40 -7.16 -13.05 1.41
CA VAL A 40 -8.37 -13.21 2.23
C VAL A 40 -9.08 -11.88 2.45
N GLU A 41 -8.33 -10.81 2.72
CA GLU A 41 -8.87 -9.49 3.01
C GLU A 41 -9.25 -8.71 1.74
N THR A 42 -8.96 -9.24 0.55
CA THR A 42 -9.24 -8.55 -0.72
C THR A 42 -10.71 -8.71 -1.10
N PRO A 43 -11.49 -7.61 -1.14
CA PRO A 43 -12.87 -7.67 -1.57
C PRO A 43 -12.97 -7.87 -3.09
N LEU A 44 -14.16 -8.30 -3.54
CA LEU A 44 -14.47 -8.37 -4.96
C LEU A 44 -14.32 -6.99 -5.64
N PRO A 45 -13.70 -6.95 -6.84
CA PRO A 45 -13.67 -5.75 -7.67
C PRO A 45 -15.06 -5.22 -8.06
N PRO A 46 -15.17 -3.96 -8.51
CA PRO A 46 -16.41 -3.33 -8.95
C PRO A 46 -17.28 -4.21 -9.84
N ASN A 47 -18.57 -4.30 -9.52
CA ASN A 47 -19.59 -5.05 -10.26
C ASN A 47 -19.40 -6.56 -10.31
N TRP A 48 -18.38 -7.09 -9.64
CA TRP A 48 -18.25 -8.51 -9.43
C TRP A 48 -19.05 -8.92 -8.20
N VAL A 49 -19.92 -9.90 -8.37
CA VAL A 49 -20.69 -10.51 -7.30
C VAL A 49 -20.44 -12.02 -7.30
N GLU A 50 -20.52 -12.63 -6.12
CA GLU A 50 -20.56 -14.09 -6.01
C GLU A 50 -21.93 -14.57 -6.47
N GLU A 51 -21.95 -15.33 -7.56
CA GLU A 51 -23.14 -16.01 -8.02
C GLU A 51 -23.26 -17.35 -7.28
N VAL A 52 -24.02 -17.33 -6.18
CA VAL A 52 -24.30 -18.55 -5.39
C VAL A 52 -25.23 -19.45 -6.18
N THR A 53 -24.65 -20.39 -6.92
CA THR A 53 -25.40 -21.44 -7.59
C THR A 53 -25.63 -22.57 -6.58
N ASN A 54 -26.88 -23.02 -6.40
CA ASN A 54 -27.32 -24.03 -5.41
C ASN A 54 -26.23 -25.02 -4.92
N ASN A 55 -25.95 -24.99 -3.60
CA ASN A 55 -25.21 -25.88 -2.67
C ASN A 55 -24.18 -26.95 -3.12
N ALA A 56 -23.90 -27.17 -4.40
CA ALA A 56 -22.94 -28.16 -4.91
C ALA A 56 -22.08 -27.63 -6.06
N ALA A 57 -22.33 -26.41 -6.54
CA ALA A 57 -21.55 -25.78 -7.60
C ALA A 57 -20.44 -24.91 -7.00
N PRO A 58 -19.26 -24.82 -7.65
CA PRO A 58 -18.20 -23.90 -7.24
C PRO A 58 -18.70 -22.45 -7.29
N THR A 59 -18.22 -21.62 -6.37
CA THR A 59 -18.53 -20.18 -6.36
C THR A 59 -18.10 -19.57 -7.69
N MET A 60 -19.06 -19.07 -8.46
CA MET A 60 -18.80 -18.33 -9.68
C MET A 60 -18.83 -16.83 -9.37
N TYR A 61 -18.10 -16.05 -10.13
CA TYR A 61 -18.06 -14.60 -10.03
C TYR A 61 -18.67 -14.03 -11.29
N LEU A 62 -19.70 -13.21 -11.14
CA LEU A 62 -20.40 -12.55 -12.23
C LEU A 62 -20.08 -11.06 -12.19
N ASN A 63 -19.64 -10.51 -13.31
CA ASN A 63 -19.56 -9.07 -13.52
C ASN A 63 -20.91 -8.54 -14.04
N GLU A 64 -21.67 -7.87 -13.18
CA GLU A 64 -23.00 -7.33 -13.47
C GLU A 64 -23.01 -6.27 -14.59
N GLN A 65 -21.85 -5.67 -14.93
CA GLN A 65 -21.76 -4.68 -16.00
C GLN A 65 -21.42 -5.27 -17.37
N THR A 66 -20.55 -6.28 -17.41
CA THR A 66 -20.09 -6.89 -18.66
C THR A 66 -20.82 -8.20 -18.98
N ASN A 67 -21.59 -8.72 -18.02
CA ASN A 67 -22.12 -10.09 -17.99
C ASN A 67 -21.02 -11.16 -18.14
N GLU A 68 -19.78 -10.81 -17.77
CA GLU A 68 -18.66 -11.75 -17.75
C GLU A 68 -18.78 -12.64 -16.52
N VAL A 69 -18.66 -13.96 -16.72
CA VAL A 69 -18.71 -14.94 -15.66
C VAL A 69 -17.39 -15.68 -15.62
N GLN A 70 -16.82 -15.85 -14.44
CA GLN A 70 -15.59 -16.62 -14.25
C GLN A 70 -15.64 -17.44 -12.97
N SER A 71 -14.87 -18.52 -12.93
CA SER A 71 -14.80 -19.43 -11.79
C SER A 71 -13.77 -19.03 -10.73
N SER A 72 -13.01 -17.96 -10.98
CA SER A 72 -11.90 -17.49 -10.15
C SER A 72 -12.11 -16.04 -9.72
N HIS A 73 -11.61 -15.65 -8.54
CA HIS A 73 -11.72 -14.27 -8.10
C HIS A 73 -10.94 -13.35 -9.07
N PRO A 74 -11.43 -12.15 -9.45
CA PRO A 74 -10.75 -11.36 -10.50
C PRO A 74 -9.36 -10.83 -10.08
N ALA A 75 -9.04 -10.83 -8.79
CA ALA A 75 -7.70 -10.55 -8.28
C ALA A 75 -6.75 -11.76 -8.27
N ASP A 76 -7.21 -12.95 -8.67
CA ASP A 76 -6.38 -14.18 -8.57
C ASP A 76 -5.15 -14.15 -9.45
N ALA A 77 -5.23 -13.56 -10.64
CA ALA A 77 -4.06 -13.40 -11.50
C ALA A 77 -2.95 -12.60 -10.80
N TYR A 78 -3.33 -11.59 -10.00
CA TYR A 78 -2.40 -10.82 -9.20
C TYR A 78 -1.75 -11.67 -8.10
N PHE A 79 -2.56 -12.34 -7.28
CA PHE A 79 -2.05 -13.14 -6.16
C PHE A 79 -1.23 -14.35 -6.62
N THR A 80 -1.66 -15.04 -7.67
CA THR A 80 -0.90 -16.13 -8.30
C THR A 80 0.48 -15.65 -8.75
N SER A 81 0.56 -14.47 -9.37
CA SER A 81 1.85 -13.90 -9.76
C SER A 81 2.71 -13.52 -8.56
N GLN A 82 2.13 -12.99 -7.48
CA GLN A 82 2.88 -12.60 -6.29
C GLN A 82 3.41 -13.84 -5.54
N ILE A 83 2.60 -14.89 -5.40
CA ILE A 83 3.01 -16.17 -4.81
C ILE A 83 4.17 -16.77 -5.59
N ARG A 84 4.04 -16.89 -6.93
CA ARG A 84 5.10 -17.44 -7.78
C ARG A 84 6.42 -16.71 -7.61
N LYS A 85 6.40 -15.38 -7.65
CA LYS A 85 7.61 -14.56 -7.47
C LYS A 85 8.22 -14.71 -6.08
N ALA A 86 7.40 -14.73 -5.04
CA ALA A 86 7.88 -14.91 -3.67
C ALA A 86 8.56 -16.29 -3.50
N MET A 87 8.00 -17.34 -4.13
CA MET A 87 8.61 -18.66 -4.16
C MET A 87 9.94 -18.68 -4.93
N GLU A 88 10.01 -18.02 -6.09
CA GLU A 88 11.25 -17.87 -6.87
C GLU A 88 12.34 -17.15 -6.07
N ALA A 89 12.00 -16.01 -5.45
CA ALA A 89 12.94 -15.23 -4.62
C ALA A 89 13.43 -16.02 -3.40
N HIS A 90 12.55 -16.81 -2.78
CA HIS A 90 12.92 -17.69 -1.67
C HIS A 90 13.81 -18.85 -2.13
N ALA A 91 13.59 -19.41 -3.33
CA ALA A 91 14.42 -20.47 -3.89
C ALA A 91 15.85 -19.98 -4.23
N GLU A 92 15.99 -18.72 -4.67
CA GLU A 92 17.29 -18.09 -4.94
C GLU A 92 18.06 -17.75 -3.66
N THR A 93 17.35 -17.53 -2.55
CA THR A 93 17.96 -17.19 -1.26
C THR A 93 18.32 -18.47 -0.52
N THR A 94 19.61 -18.84 -0.50
CA THR A 94 20.10 -19.97 0.31
C THR A 94 20.07 -19.60 1.80
N VAL A 95 18.90 -19.66 2.43
CA VAL A 95 18.78 -19.45 3.88
C VAL A 95 19.38 -20.67 4.59
N PRO A 96 20.33 -20.50 5.53
CA PRO A 96 20.89 -21.61 6.29
C PRO A 96 19.80 -22.41 7.03
N PRO A 97 19.85 -23.75 7.03
CA PRO A 97 18.92 -24.56 7.80
C PRO A 97 19.17 -24.30 9.28
N GLY A 98 18.20 -23.67 9.97
CA GLY A 98 18.32 -23.29 11.38
C GLY A 98 17.72 -21.94 11.75
N HIS A 99 17.20 -21.18 10.78
CA HIS A 99 16.23 -20.12 11.09
C HIS A 99 14.84 -20.65 10.79
N ASP A 100 14.24 -21.29 11.80
CA ASP A 100 12.81 -21.51 11.85
C ASP A 100 12.13 -20.14 11.70
N GLN A 101 11.71 -19.80 10.49
CA GLN A 101 10.73 -18.74 10.24
C GLN A 101 9.43 -19.24 10.84
N ALA A 102 9.32 -19.13 12.15
CA ALA A 102 8.19 -19.66 12.88
C ALA A 102 6.92 -19.04 12.28
N ALA A 103 6.00 -19.90 11.84
CA ALA A 103 4.81 -19.55 11.08
C ALA A 103 3.73 -18.88 11.96
N TRP A 104 4.16 -17.97 12.83
CA TRP A 104 3.33 -17.25 13.77
C TRP A 104 2.69 -16.04 13.09
N MET A 105 1.37 -15.92 13.24
CA MET A 105 0.61 -14.75 12.82
C MET A 105 -0.29 -14.26 13.94
N GLU A 106 -0.45 -12.93 14.04
CA GLU A 106 -1.36 -12.27 14.98
C GLU A 106 -2.82 -12.31 14.47
N PHE A 107 -3.73 -12.71 15.34
CA PHE A 107 -5.18 -12.69 15.15
C PHE A 107 -5.87 -11.95 16.30
N ARG A 108 -7.17 -11.70 16.13
CA ARG A 108 -8.05 -11.17 17.18
C ARG A 108 -9.27 -12.05 17.38
N ARG A 109 -9.65 -12.24 18.64
CA ARG A 109 -10.89 -12.90 19.06
C ARG A 109 -11.52 -12.03 20.13
N ASN A 110 -12.71 -11.49 19.87
CA ASN A 110 -13.39 -10.57 20.80
C ASN A 110 -12.51 -9.38 21.20
N ASN A 111 -11.80 -8.78 20.23
CA ASN A 111 -10.85 -7.69 20.44
C ASN A 111 -9.60 -8.02 21.31
N VAL A 112 -9.40 -9.29 21.68
CA VAL A 112 -8.18 -9.77 22.35
C VAL A 112 -7.23 -10.35 21.32
N LYS A 113 -5.96 -9.96 21.38
CA LYS A 113 -4.92 -10.48 20.49
C LYS A 113 -4.51 -11.88 20.90
N TYR A 114 -4.27 -12.73 19.91
CA TYR A 114 -3.64 -14.03 20.10
C TYR A 114 -2.76 -14.35 18.89
N TYR A 115 -1.84 -15.29 19.04
CA TYR A 115 -0.93 -15.73 18.00
C TYR A 115 -1.23 -17.17 17.65
N TYR A 116 -1.25 -17.48 16.35
CA TYR A 116 -1.46 -18.84 15.84
C TYR A 116 -0.25 -19.24 15.00
N ASN A 117 0.26 -20.45 15.24
CA ASN A 117 1.34 -21.04 14.47
C ASN A 117 0.77 -22.00 13.42
N PHE A 118 1.00 -21.70 12.14
CA PHE A 118 0.53 -22.54 11.04
C PHE A 118 1.30 -23.85 10.86
N ALA A 119 2.49 -23.98 11.45
CA ALA A 119 3.27 -25.22 11.43
C ALA A 119 2.92 -26.16 12.58
N THR A 120 2.73 -25.64 13.80
CA THR A 120 2.42 -26.48 14.99
C THR A 120 0.93 -26.56 15.31
N ASN A 121 0.09 -25.73 14.69
CA ASN A 121 -1.33 -25.54 15.01
C ASN A 121 -1.59 -25.14 16.48
N GLU A 122 -0.62 -24.46 17.09
CA GLU A 122 -0.73 -23.97 18.46
C GLU A 122 -1.21 -22.52 18.48
N GLU A 123 -2.08 -22.21 19.45
CA GLU A 123 -2.45 -20.84 19.79
C GLU A 123 -1.87 -20.42 21.13
N GLN A 124 -1.42 -19.17 21.23
CA GLN A 124 -0.96 -18.59 22.49
C GLN A 124 -1.32 -17.12 22.62
N GLY A 125 -1.49 -16.65 23.85
CA GLY A 125 -1.81 -15.24 24.13
C GLY A 125 -0.58 -14.32 24.10
N ASP A 126 0.57 -14.84 24.50
CA ASP A 126 1.81 -14.08 24.57
C ASP A 126 2.55 -14.06 23.22
N VAL A 127 3.38 -13.04 23.02
CA VAL A 127 4.20 -12.89 21.81
C VAL A 127 5.20 -14.05 21.73
N PRO A 128 5.25 -14.80 20.61
CA PRO A 128 6.19 -15.91 20.42
C PRO A 128 7.65 -15.52 20.63
N ALA A 129 8.40 -16.37 21.34
CA ALA A 129 9.82 -16.19 21.65
C ALA A 129 10.75 -16.48 20.47
N SER A 130 10.29 -17.27 19.49
CA SER A 130 11.02 -17.66 18.28
C SER A 130 10.38 -17.06 17.03
N GLY A 131 11.21 -16.42 16.21
CA GLY A 131 10.86 -15.97 14.86
C GLY A 131 10.22 -14.58 14.82
N GLU A 132 10.38 -13.94 13.66
CA GLU A 132 9.65 -12.72 13.31
C GLU A 132 8.15 -12.99 13.42
N VAL A 133 7.58 -12.70 14.60
CA VAL A 133 6.14 -12.55 14.71
C VAL A 133 5.79 -11.49 13.68
N PHE A 134 4.99 -11.86 12.69
CA PHE A 134 4.38 -10.88 11.80
C PHE A 134 3.40 -10.05 12.66
N CYS A 135 3.99 -9.14 13.44
CA CYS A 135 3.32 -8.08 14.14
C CYS A 135 2.77 -7.17 13.06
N SER A 136 1.48 -6.88 13.17
CA SER A 136 0.87 -5.73 12.55
C SER A 136 1.69 -4.49 12.94
N GLN A 137 2.73 -4.13 12.17
CA GLN A 137 3.67 -3.06 12.49
C GLN A 137 2.89 -1.79 12.77
N ARG A 138 2.77 -1.43 14.07
CA ARG A 138 2.16 -0.19 14.58
C ARG A 138 1.02 0.34 13.71
N HIS A 139 0.05 -0.51 13.38
CA HIS A 139 -1.22 -0.03 12.88
C HIS A 139 -1.94 0.63 14.06
N ARG A 140 -1.76 1.96 14.19
CA ARG A 140 -2.72 2.79 14.95
C ARG A 140 -4.09 2.37 14.46
N ARG A 141 -4.89 1.84 15.39
CA ARG A 141 -6.28 1.37 15.24
C ARG A 141 -6.76 1.36 13.79
N HIS A 142 -6.83 0.17 13.21
CA HIS A 142 -7.70 -0.15 12.09
C HIS A 142 -9.17 -0.04 12.54
N ASP A 143 -9.56 1.12 13.09
CA ASP A 143 -10.95 1.47 13.27
C ASP A 143 -11.47 1.79 11.87
N ASP A 144 -12.54 1.08 11.51
CA ASP A 144 -13.47 1.33 10.43
C ASP A 144 -13.43 2.79 9.97
N VAL A 145 -12.76 3.08 8.84
CA VAL A 145 -12.76 4.43 8.31
C VAL A 145 -14.14 4.65 7.68
N SER A 146 -15.08 5.11 8.52
CA SER A 146 -16.46 5.40 8.12
C SER A 146 -16.47 6.20 6.82
N LYS A 147 -17.42 5.90 5.93
CA LYS A 147 -17.70 6.68 4.71
C LYS A 147 -17.76 8.20 5.00
N ASP A 148 -18.13 8.58 6.24
CA ASP A 148 -18.18 9.97 6.72
C ASP A 148 -16.81 10.66 6.82
N VAL A 149 -15.73 9.93 7.11
CA VAL A 149 -14.36 10.49 7.18
C VAL A 149 -13.94 10.98 5.80
N PHE A 150 -14.35 10.26 4.75
CA PHE A 150 -14.01 10.59 3.38
C PHE A 150 -14.98 11.56 2.74
N ALA A 151 -16.27 11.56 3.10
CA ALA A 151 -17.17 12.67 2.76
C ALA A 151 -16.60 14.01 3.24
N LYS A 152 -16.08 14.05 4.49
CA LYS A 152 -15.36 15.20 5.03
C LYS A 152 -14.05 15.51 4.29
N ALA A 153 -13.32 14.49 3.85
CA ALA A 153 -12.10 14.66 3.05
C ALA A 153 -12.38 15.27 1.67
N VAL A 154 -13.44 14.81 0.99
CA VAL A 154 -13.93 15.37 -0.27
C VAL A 154 -14.26 16.86 -0.09
N ASP A 155 -14.99 17.20 0.98
CA ASP A 155 -15.32 18.60 1.27
C ASP A 155 -14.10 19.44 1.67
N LEU A 156 -13.13 18.86 2.38
CA LEU A 156 -11.86 19.52 2.69
C LEU A 156 -11.04 19.82 1.41
N HIS A 157 -10.95 18.85 0.50
CA HIS A 157 -10.21 19.00 -0.76
C HIS A 157 -10.91 19.91 -1.77
N ARG A 158 -12.18 20.26 -1.56
CA ARG A 158 -12.85 21.36 -2.29
C ARG A 158 -12.42 22.74 -1.81
N GLN A 159 -11.83 22.87 -0.63
CA GLN A 159 -11.38 24.15 -0.09
C GLN A 159 -9.98 24.52 -0.61
N PRO A 160 -9.74 25.81 -0.95
CA PRO A 160 -8.48 26.23 -1.56
C PRO A 160 -7.33 26.41 -0.56
N LYS A 161 -7.59 26.48 0.75
CA LYS A 161 -6.59 26.80 1.79
C LYS A 161 -6.92 26.11 3.11
N THR A 162 -5.93 25.46 3.72
CA THR A 162 -5.97 25.04 5.15
C THR A 162 -4.83 25.72 5.91
N LYS A 163 -5.02 25.96 7.21
CA LYS A 163 -4.00 26.63 8.06
C LYS A 163 -2.87 25.69 8.51
N SER A 164 -2.99 24.39 8.27
CA SER A 164 -2.05 23.39 8.76
C SER A 164 -1.83 22.31 7.69
N LEU A 165 -0.89 22.57 6.79
CA LEU A 165 -0.47 21.61 5.76
C LEU A 165 0.29 20.43 6.37
N GLU A 166 0.98 20.63 7.50
CA GLU A 166 1.71 19.59 8.22
C GLU A 166 0.78 18.48 8.76
N THR A 167 -0.45 18.84 9.11
CA THR A 167 -1.47 17.91 9.63
C THR A 167 -2.41 17.38 8.55
N LEU A 168 -2.13 17.61 7.27
CA LEU A 168 -2.94 17.04 6.20
C LEU A 168 -2.80 15.52 6.24
N ASP A 169 -3.91 14.82 6.44
CA ASP A 169 -3.91 13.36 6.57
C ASP A 169 -4.37 12.64 5.30
N ILE A 170 -4.99 13.35 4.35
CA ILE A 170 -5.49 12.75 3.12
C ILE A 170 -4.93 13.51 1.92
N LEU A 171 -4.44 12.76 0.93
CA LEU A 171 -3.99 13.26 -0.35
C LEU A 171 -5.02 12.90 -1.41
N CYS A 172 -5.40 13.87 -2.25
CA CYS A 172 -6.35 13.69 -3.33
C CYS A 172 -5.65 13.87 -4.70
N PHE A 173 -5.80 12.87 -5.55
CA PHE A 173 -5.31 12.79 -6.92
C PHE A 173 -6.46 12.50 -7.88
N HIS A 174 -6.26 12.82 -9.16
CA HIS A 174 -7.22 12.52 -10.21
C HIS A 174 -6.51 11.79 -11.34
N SER A 175 -7.21 10.85 -11.96
CA SER A 175 -6.78 10.16 -13.17
C SER A 175 -7.87 10.23 -14.24
N SER A 176 -7.47 10.15 -15.50
CA SER A 176 -8.39 9.99 -16.62
C SER A 176 -7.76 9.17 -17.72
N TRP A 177 -8.51 8.24 -18.29
CA TRP A 177 -8.08 7.40 -19.40
C TRP A 177 -9.22 7.24 -20.42
N ASN A 178 -8.87 6.84 -21.63
CA ASN A 178 -9.86 6.52 -22.66
C ASN A 178 -10.09 5.01 -22.65
N GLU A 179 -11.34 4.59 -22.61
CA GLU A 179 -11.75 3.20 -22.70
C GLU A 179 -12.53 3.01 -24.00
N THR A 180 -11.98 2.24 -24.93
CA THR A 180 -12.65 1.93 -26.20
C THR A 180 -13.45 0.64 -26.05
N ARG A 181 -14.76 0.71 -26.24
CA ARG A 181 -15.66 -0.45 -26.26
C ARG A 181 -16.48 -0.42 -27.54
N LEU A 182 -16.54 -1.53 -28.27
CA LEU A 182 -17.41 -1.69 -29.45
C LEU A 182 -17.35 -0.48 -30.40
N SER A 183 -16.13 -0.04 -30.76
CA SER A 183 -15.84 1.13 -31.62
C SER A 183 -16.21 2.52 -31.08
N VAL A 184 -16.72 2.63 -29.85
CA VAL A 184 -16.94 3.90 -29.13
C VAL A 184 -15.83 4.10 -28.11
N THR A 185 -15.19 5.28 -28.12
CA THR A 185 -14.17 5.65 -27.13
C THR A 185 -14.78 6.56 -26.08
N GLU A 186 -14.88 6.09 -24.85
CA GLU A 186 -15.38 6.86 -23.72
C GLU A 186 -14.24 7.30 -22.80
N LYS A 187 -14.29 8.55 -22.36
CA LYS A 187 -13.33 9.04 -21.36
C LYS A 187 -13.81 8.66 -19.96
N ARG A 188 -12.98 7.94 -19.23
CA ARG A 188 -13.17 7.58 -17.83
C ARG A 188 -12.35 8.51 -16.94
N HIS A 189 -12.86 8.72 -15.73
CA HIS A 189 -12.24 9.54 -14.71
C HIS A 189 -12.24 8.77 -13.38
N ALA A 190 -11.19 8.96 -12.58
CA ALA A 190 -11.13 8.44 -11.22
C ALA A 190 -10.57 9.49 -10.28
N ASP A 191 -11.25 9.69 -9.16
CA ASP A 191 -10.73 10.44 -8.03
C ASP A 191 -10.10 9.45 -7.05
N ILE A 192 -8.88 9.73 -6.61
CA ILE A 192 -8.05 8.81 -5.83
C ILE A 192 -7.64 9.52 -4.55
N TYR A 193 -8.05 8.99 -3.41
CA TYR A 193 -7.74 9.50 -2.08
C TYR A 193 -6.76 8.54 -1.40
N PHE A 194 -5.73 9.08 -0.78
CA PHE A 194 -4.74 8.31 -0.03
C PHE A 194 -4.64 8.86 1.39
N SER A 195 -4.94 8.03 2.38
CA SER A 195 -4.76 8.39 3.79
C SER A 195 -3.31 8.16 4.21
N ILE A 196 -2.65 9.20 4.68
CA ILE A 196 -1.25 9.18 5.14
C ILE A 196 -1.12 8.36 6.41
N SER A 197 -2.05 8.49 7.36
CA SER A 197 -2.06 7.73 8.60
C SER A 197 -2.30 6.23 8.40
N THR A 198 -3.32 5.86 7.61
CA THR A 198 -3.75 4.46 7.44
C THR A 198 -3.10 3.76 6.24
N LYS A 199 -2.52 4.52 5.31
CA LYS A 199 -1.97 4.04 4.02
C LYS A 199 -3.02 3.47 3.05
N HIS A 200 -4.30 3.63 3.37
CA HIS A 200 -5.38 3.15 2.53
C HIS A 200 -5.61 4.06 1.34
N PHE A 201 -5.95 3.42 0.22
CA PHE A 201 -6.41 4.08 -0.98
C PHE A 201 -7.93 3.98 -1.03
N GLN A 202 -8.56 5.08 -1.42
CA GLN A 202 -9.93 5.06 -1.87
C GLN A 202 -10.02 5.65 -3.26
N PHE A 203 -10.97 5.16 -4.05
CA PHE A 203 -11.23 5.76 -5.35
C PHE A 203 -12.69 5.75 -5.70
N VAL A 204 -13.06 6.80 -6.43
CA VAL A 204 -14.40 7.03 -6.97
C VAL A 204 -14.24 7.06 -8.48
N LEU A 205 -14.86 6.10 -9.17
CA LEU A 205 -14.89 6.06 -10.63
C LEU A 205 -16.03 6.97 -11.08
N GLY A 206 -15.75 7.98 -11.91
CA GLY A 206 -16.65 9.12 -12.17
C GLY A 206 -18.00 8.80 -12.82
N ASN A 207 -18.28 7.54 -13.15
CA ASN A 207 -19.56 7.04 -13.64
C ASN A 207 -20.33 6.20 -12.61
N LEU A 208 -19.78 6.02 -11.40
CA LEU A 208 -20.34 5.18 -10.34
C LEU A 208 -20.33 5.94 -9.02
N ASP A 209 -21.45 5.91 -8.29
CA ASP A 209 -21.56 6.43 -6.91
C ASP A 209 -20.86 5.51 -5.87
N ASN A 210 -20.12 4.52 -6.34
CA ASN A 210 -19.46 3.52 -5.50
C ASN A 210 -18.05 4.00 -5.14
N VAL A 211 -17.79 4.07 -3.83
CA VAL A 211 -16.45 4.32 -3.27
C VAL A 211 -15.79 2.97 -2.97
N TYR A 212 -14.61 2.75 -3.54
CA TYR A 212 -13.82 1.55 -3.30
C TYR A 212 -12.71 1.86 -2.32
N THR A 213 -12.41 0.92 -1.42
CA THR A 213 -11.29 1.03 -0.48
C THR A 213 -10.32 -0.13 -0.74
N ILE A 214 -9.05 0.19 -0.95
CA ILE A 214 -7.95 -0.77 -1.07
C ILE A 214 -6.98 -0.51 0.08
N SER A 215 -6.61 -1.56 0.79
CA SER A 215 -5.75 -1.43 1.97
C SER A 215 -4.35 -0.90 1.61
N HIS A 216 -3.80 -1.31 0.48
CA HIS A 216 -2.51 -0.86 -0.04
C HIS A 216 -2.36 -1.19 -1.53
N ILE A 217 -1.47 -0.45 -2.21
CA ILE A 217 -1.08 -0.71 -3.61
C ILE A 217 0.42 -0.94 -3.63
N ASN A 218 0.89 -2.01 -4.27
CA ASN A 218 2.32 -2.29 -4.38
C ASN A 218 2.96 -1.54 -5.55
N GLY A 219 4.10 -0.90 -5.29
CA GLY A 219 4.90 -0.18 -6.29
C GLY A 219 5.91 -1.06 -7.03
N ARG A 220 6.85 -0.42 -7.75
CA ARG A 220 7.86 -1.07 -8.62
C ARG A 220 8.75 -2.11 -7.93
N HIS A 221 8.94 -1.99 -6.61
CA HIS A 221 9.76 -2.88 -5.79
C HIS A 221 8.94 -3.75 -4.84
N GLU A 222 7.66 -3.97 -5.15
CA GLU A 222 6.75 -4.80 -4.36
C GLU A 222 6.52 -4.30 -2.92
N ARG A 223 6.93 -3.05 -2.66
CA ARG A 223 6.65 -2.35 -1.42
C ARG A 223 5.32 -1.60 -1.55
N PRO A 224 4.50 -1.58 -0.49
CA PRO A 224 3.34 -0.71 -0.41
C PRO A 224 3.72 0.73 -0.72
N LEU A 225 2.95 1.38 -1.59
CA LEU A 225 3.11 2.79 -1.91
C LEU A 225 2.83 3.64 -0.67
N GLU A 226 3.71 4.59 -0.42
CA GLU A 226 3.54 5.59 0.63
C GLU A 226 3.24 6.96 0.04
N ALA A 227 2.91 7.94 0.88
CA ALA A 227 2.72 9.34 0.49
C ALA A 227 3.89 9.88 -0.36
N TRP A 228 5.11 9.42 -0.09
CA TRP A 228 6.34 9.85 -0.75
C TRP A 228 6.47 9.34 -2.20
N ASP A 229 5.70 8.31 -2.55
CA ASP A 229 5.67 7.69 -3.87
C ASP A 229 4.63 8.32 -4.79
N LEU A 230 3.68 9.08 -4.24
CA LEU A 230 2.56 9.66 -4.96
C LEU A 230 2.87 11.08 -5.42
N TYR A 231 2.80 11.30 -6.73
CA TYR A 231 3.00 12.61 -7.35
C TYR A 231 2.26 12.67 -8.69
N VAL A 232 2.03 13.88 -9.22
CA VAL A 232 1.44 14.04 -10.55
C VAL A 232 2.38 13.48 -11.60
N GLY A 233 1.91 12.50 -12.37
CA GLY A 233 2.69 11.71 -13.31
C GLY A 233 3.13 10.34 -12.78
N ALA A 234 2.92 10.04 -11.50
CA ALA A 234 3.14 8.70 -10.97
C ALA A 234 2.15 7.71 -11.58
N THR A 235 2.60 6.50 -11.86
CA THR A 235 1.75 5.40 -12.34
C THR A 235 1.57 4.38 -11.23
N ILE A 236 0.31 4.08 -10.88
CA ILE A 236 -0.07 3.15 -9.83
C ILE A 236 -1.03 2.11 -10.38
N THR A 237 -1.01 0.89 -9.83
CA THR A 237 -1.92 -0.18 -10.27
C THR A 237 -3.18 -0.17 -9.42
N ILE A 238 -4.33 0.13 -10.01
CA ILE A 238 -5.64 0.12 -9.34
C ILE A 238 -6.46 -1.00 -9.98
N LEU A 239 -6.87 -2.00 -9.18
CA LEU A 239 -7.70 -3.12 -9.64
C LEU A 239 -7.17 -3.80 -10.92
N GLY A 240 -5.86 -4.07 -10.96
CA GLY A 240 -5.20 -4.69 -12.11
C GLY A 240 -4.93 -3.75 -13.30
N ARG A 241 -5.31 -2.47 -13.24
CA ARG A 241 -5.06 -1.48 -14.29
C ARG A 241 -3.97 -0.49 -13.91
N SER A 242 -3.01 -0.31 -14.82
CA SER A 242 -1.99 0.73 -14.74
C SER A 242 -2.63 2.11 -14.92
N THR A 243 -2.59 2.93 -13.88
CA THR A 243 -3.33 4.20 -13.78
C THR A 243 -2.36 5.33 -13.47
N THR A 244 -2.23 6.30 -14.39
CA THR A 244 -1.39 7.50 -14.16
C THR A 244 -2.17 8.56 -13.38
N LEU A 245 -1.58 9.08 -12.32
CA LEU A 245 -2.09 10.23 -11.57
C LEU A 245 -1.91 11.50 -12.42
N THR A 246 -2.95 11.94 -13.10
CA THR A 246 -2.85 13.04 -14.08
C THR A 246 -2.93 14.42 -13.43
N LYS A 247 -3.64 14.54 -12.30
CA LYS A 247 -3.78 15.78 -11.53
C LYS A 247 -3.82 15.50 -10.03
N ALA A 248 -3.75 16.56 -9.24
CA ALA A 248 -3.93 16.50 -7.80
C ALA A 248 -4.70 17.72 -7.29
N SER A 249 -5.34 17.59 -6.14
CA SER A 249 -6.02 18.73 -5.49
C SER A 249 -5.01 19.81 -5.11
N MET A 250 -5.48 21.06 -4.96
CA MET A 250 -4.61 22.18 -4.56
C MET A 250 -3.90 21.91 -3.23
N LEU A 251 -4.61 21.34 -2.25
CA LEU A 251 -4.02 20.99 -0.95
C LEU A 251 -2.95 19.90 -1.07
N THR A 252 -3.19 18.89 -1.90
CA THR A 252 -2.18 17.86 -2.20
C THR A 252 -0.93 18.48 -2.81
N LEU A 253 -1.09 19.40 -3.77
CA LEU A 253 0.05 20.09 -4.40
C LEU A 253 0.82 20.96 -3.39
N GLN A 254 0.12 21.67 -2.51
CA GLN A 254 0.74 22.46 -1.44
C GLN A 254 1.50 21.57 -0.45
N TRP A 255 0.93 20.43 -0.07
CA TRP A 255 1.59 19.44 0.78
C TRP A 255 2.85 18.88 0.12
N LEU A 256 2.76 18.44 -1.13
CA LEU A 256 3.90 17.94 -1.90
C LEU A 256 4.99 19.01 -2.03
N GLY A 257 4.61 20.26 -2.31
CA GLY A 257 5.56 21.38 -2.42
C GLY A 257 6.24 21.74 -1.11
N PHE A 258 5.49 21.71 0.00
CA PHE A 258 6.04 21.95 1.34
C PHE A 258 7.10 20.90 1.72
N HIS A 259 6.77 19.62 1.58
CA HIS A 259 7.70 18.53 1.88
C HIS A 259 8.88 18.47 0.90
N ALA A 260 8.65 18.76 -0.38
CA ALA A 260 9.73 18.85 -1.36
C ALA A 260 10.75 19.93 -0.97
N LYS A 261 10.28 21.11 -0.56
CA LYS A 261 11.15 22.21 -0.13
C LYS A 261 11.97 21.84 1.10
N GLN A 262 11.35 21.25 2.12
CA GLN A 262 12.07 20.81 3.32
C GLN A 262 13.19 19.80 2.96
N LEU A 263 12.88 18.82 2.13
CA LEU A 263 13.88 17.84 1.66
C LEU A 263 14.99 18.51 0.84
N ASP A 264 14.67 19.47 -0.02
CA ASP A 264 15.66 20.18 -0.84
C ASP A 264 16.59 21.07 0.01
N ASP A 265 16.07 21.72 1.05
CA ASP A 265 16.87 22.49 2.01
C ASP A 265 17.92 21.59 2.70
N ILE A 266 17.56 20.35 3.02
CA ILE A 266 18.45 19.37 3.66
C ILE A 266 19.47 18.83 2.67
N LYS A 267 19.01 18.47 1.47
CA LYS A 267 19.89 18.08 0.37
C LYS A 267 20.95 19.15 0.14
N THR A 268 20.57 20.42 0.15
CA THR A 268 21.47 21.58 0.01
C THR A 268 22.44 21.71 1.18
N LYS A 269 21.96 21.55 2.43
CA LYS A 269 22.83 21.56 3.63
C LYS A 269 23.87 20.44 3.59
N LEU A 270 23.47 19.20 3.28
CA LEU A 270 24.36 18.05 3.16
C LEU A 270 25.38 18.26 2.04
N THR A 271 24.91 18.70 0.88
CA THR A 271 25.78 19.00 -0.28
C THR A 271 26.81 20.06 0.06
N THR A 272 26.41 21.14 0.73
CA THR A 272 27.32 22.22 1.13
C THR A 272 28.38 21.76 2.12
N GLN A 273 28.05 20.84 3.04
CA GLN A 273 29.06 20.25 3.92
C GLN A 273 29.97 19.28 3.17
N LEU A 274 29.44 18.50 2.23
CA LEU A 274 30.22 17.56 1.41
C LEU A 274 31.21 18.26 0.48
N CYS A 275 30.84 19.40 -0.11
CA CYS A 275 31.74 20.20 -0.96
C CYS A 275 33.02 20.69 -0.25
N LYS A 276 33.09 20.59 1.09
CA LYS A 276 34.32 20.87 1.85
C LYS A 276 35.37 19.76 1.74
N TYR A 277 34.94 18.56 1.34
CA TYR A 277 35.76 17.35 1.29
C TYR A 277 35.93 16.83 -0.15
N GLU A 278 34.91 17.02 -1.00
CA GLU A 278 34.92 16.62 -2.40
C GLU A 278 34.95 17.85 -3.31
N THR A 279 35.84 17.86 -4.32
CA THR A 279 35.97 18.95 -5.31
C THR A 279 34.93 18.87 -6.42
N VAL A 280 34.06 17.86 -6.42
CA VAL A 280 33.08 17.60 -7.47
C VAL A 280 31.85 18.48 -7.28
N HIS A 281 31.48 19.21 -8.34
CA HIS A 281 30.22 19.94 -8.42
C HIS A 281 29.04 18.97 -8.29
N VAL A 282 28.39 18.96 -7.14
CA VAL A 282 27.12 18.28 -6.96
C VAL A 282 26.04 19.15 -7.58
N ASP A 283 25.31 18.63 -8.58
CA ASP A 283 24.20 19.35 -9.23
C ASP A 283 23.14 19.75 -8.18
N THR A 284 23.09 21.05 -7.84
CA THR A 284 22.13 21.65 -6.90
C THR A 284 20.85 22.14 -7.58
N ARG A 285 20.45 21.51 -8.70
CA ARG A 285 19.25 21.97 -9.39
C ARG A 285 18.02 21.70 -8.51
N PRO A 286 17.19 22.72 -8.24
CA PRO A 286 16.00 22.54 -7.43
C PRO A 286 15.08 21.52 -8.08
N SER A 287 14.55 20.61 -7.27
CA SER A 287 13.64 19.59 -7.73
C SER A 287 12.36 20.26 -8.25
N LYS A 288 11.96 19.97 -9.50
CA LYS A 288 10.75 20.54 -10.09
C LYS A 288 9.50 20.02 -9.35
N CYS A 289 8.43 20.81 -9.35
CA CYS A 289 7.11 20.33 -8.95
C CYS A 289 6.73 19.10 -9.79
N GLY A 290 6.29 18.02 -9.14
CA GLY A 290 5.99 16.73 -9.78
C GLY A 290 7.10 15.68 -9.72
N VAL A 291 8.12 15.86 -8.87
CA VAL A 291 9.14 14.84 -8.60
C VAL A 291 8.72 13.96 -7.42
N SER A 292 9.02 12.66 -7.51
CA SER A 292 8.86 11.71 -6.40
C SER A 292 9.62 12.18 -5.16
N LEU A 293 8.92 12.40 -4.05
CA LEU A 293 9.54 12.74 -2.77
C LEU A 293 10.43 11.59 -2.28
N ARG A 294 10.07 10.33 -2.57
CA ARG A 294 10.93 9.17 -2.26
C ARG A 294 12.29 9.28 -2.94
N ARG A 295 12.35 9.74 -4.19
CA ARG A 295 13.62 9.96 -4.88
C ARG A 295 14.48 10.98 -4.12
N LEU A 296 13.90 12.08 -3.66
CA LEU A 296 14.61 13.07 -2.84
C LEU A 296 15.11 12.48 -1.51
N LYS A 297 14.29 11.65 -0.84
CA LYS A 297 14.73 10.96 0.38
C LYS A 297 15.90 10.03 0.11
N ASN A 298 15.86 9.26 -0.98
CA ASN A 298 16.96 8.38 -1.37
C ASN A 298 18.24 9.16 -1.70
N ASP A 299 18.14 10.29 -2.42
CA ASP A 299 19.28 11.18 -2.69
C ASP A 299 19.89 11.70 -1.38
N ILE A 300 19.05 12.15 -0.42
CA ILE A 300 19.48 12.62 0.90
C ILE A 300 20.21 11.52 1.65
N GLU A 301 19.71 10.28 1.62
CA GLU A 301 20.37 9.17 2.32
C GLU A 301 21.71 8.81 1.72
N GLN A 302 21.83 8.85 0.39
CA GLN A 302 23.14 8.68 -0.27
C GLN A 302 24.13 9.79 0.12
N LEU A 303 23.66 11.04 0.20
CA LEU A 303 24.50 12.17 0.65
C LEU A 303 24.87 12.03 2.14
N ARG A 304 23.94 11.58 2.99
CA ARG A 304 24.18 11.30 4.40
C ARG A 304 25.25 10.24 4.57
N GLU A 305 25.14 9.12 3.85
CA GLU A 305 26.13 8.05 3.87
C GLU A 305 27.51 8.54 3.42
N LYS A 306 27.59 9.32 2.35
CA LYS A 306 28.86 9.93 1.92
C LYS A 306 29.45 10.85 2.98
N LEU A 307 28.65 11.77 3.53
CA LEU A 307 29.14 12.72 4.55
C LEU A 307 29.54 12.00 5.83
N SER A 308 28.87 10.89 6.16
CA SER A 308 29.15 10.10 7.36
C SER A 308 30.56 9.50 7.37
N LYS A 309 31.15 9.26 6.19
CA LYS A 309 32.55 8.79 6.06
C LYS A 309 33.55 9.84 6.54
N TYR A 310 33.21 11.12 6.45
CA TYR A 310 34.06 12.24 6.86
C TYR A 310 33.68 12.76 8.25
N ARG A 311 32.38 12.94 8.52
CA ARG A 311 31.82 13.48 9.77
C ARG A 311 30.48 12.81 10.12
N PRO A 312 30.49 11.66 10.82
CA PRO A 312 29.27 10.90 11.12
C PRO A 312 28.28 11.68 11.99
N ASP A 313 28.75 12.38 13.02
CA ASP A 313 27.87 13.13 13.93
C ASP A 313 27.17 14.32 13.25
N LEU A 314 27.87 14.99 12.33
CA LEU A 314 27.29 16.11 11.59
C LEU A 314 26.26 15.62 10.57
N ALA A 315 26.55 14.52 9.86
CA ALA A 315 25.62 13.92 8.92
C ALA A 315 24.31 13.50 9.62
N ARG A 316 24.43 12.86 10.79
CA ARG A 316 23.30 12.50 11.64
C ARG A 316 22.52 13.73 12.09
N LYS A 317 23.18 14.74 12.67
CA LYS A 317 22.52 15.97 13.17
C LYS A 317 21.74 16.74 12.10
N ILE A 318 22.24 16.77 10.86
CA ILE A 318 21.57 17.46 9.75
C ILE A 318 20.28 16.73 9.35
N VAL A 319 20.28 15.39 9.40
CA VAL A 319 19.11 14.57 9.06
C VAL A 319 18.14 14.48 10.23
N ASP A 320 18.60 14.39 11.48
CA ASP A 320 17.73 14.31 12.66
C ASP A 320 16.86 15.56 12.83
N ALA A 321 17.34 16.73 12.38
CA ALA A 321 16.56 17.96 12.31
C ALA A 321 15.32 17.91 11.38
N LEU A 322 15.03 16.76 10.74
CA LEU A 322 13.76 16.46 10.03
C LEU A 322 12.65 15.94 10.93
N TYR A 323 13.03 15.22 11.99
CA TYR A 323 12.12 14.40 12.78
C TYR A 323 11.74 15.06 14.12
N ASP A 324 12.40 16.18 14.45
CA ASP A 324 12.09 17.09 15.56
C ASP A 324 11.12 18.21 15.15
#